data_AF-A0A352ARP6-F1
#
_entry.id   AF-A0A352ARP6-F1
#
_cell.length_a   1.000
_cell.length_b   1.000
_cell.length_c   1.000
_cell.angle_alpha   90.00
_cell.angle_beta   90.00
_cell.angle_gamma   90.00
#
_symmetry.space_group_name_H-M   'P 1'
#
loop_
_entity.id
_entity.type
_entity.pdbx_description
1 polymer ?
#
loop_
_entity_poly.entity_id
_entity_poly.type
_entity_poly.pdbx_seq_one_letter_code
_entity_poly.pdbx_strand_id
1 'polypeptide(L)' 'MANQQARILIHKIVSPDGKSIAEAQSIAIASGEQDSTIHQTVTVNISSNTHACSSSSSSSVSRAKSKNEG' A
#
# COMPACT_ATOMS: atom_id res chain seq x y z
N MET A 1 -14.00 -3.40 -21.38
CA MET A 1 -12.74 -2.78 -20.90
C MET A 1 -12.59 -3.18 -19.45
N ALA A 2 -11.51 -3.86 -19.08
CA ALA A 2 -11.28 -4.19 -17.67
C ALA A 2 -11.13 -2.88 -16.87
N ASN A 3 -12.01 -2.67 -15.88
CA ASN A 3 -11.91 -1.52 -15.00
C ASN A 3 -10.71 -1.74 -14.07
N GLN A 4 -9.89 -0.70 -13.89
CA GLN A 4 -8.79 -0.70 -12.92
C GLN A 4 -9.06 0.40 -11.92
N GLN A 5 -9.21 0.04 -10.65
CA GLN A 5 -9.41 0.98 -9.56
C GLN A 5 -8.14 1.07 -8.73
N ALA A 6 -7.67 2.30 -8.48
CA ALA A 6 -6.52 2.54 -7.62
C ALA A 6 -6.92 3.35 -6.40
N ARG A 7 -6.41 2.95 -5.24
CA ARG A 7 -6.52 3.70 -3.98
C ARG A 7 -5.13 3.90 -3.40
N ILE A 8 -4.82 5.13 -3.02
CA ILE A 8 -3.56 5.49 -2.36
C ILE A 8 -3.91 6.04 -0.98
N LEU A 9 -3.27 5.48 0.04
CA LEU A 9 -3.34 5.97 1.42
C LEU A 9 -1.93 6.39 1.85
N ILE A 10 -1.81 7.60 2.37
CA ILE A 10 -0.56 8.14 2.90
C ILE A 10 -0.83 8.52 4.35
N HIS A 11 -0.02 8.00 5.26
CA HIS A 11 -0.07 8.32 6.67
C HIS A 11 1.30 8.76 7.15
N LYS A 12 1.37 9.86 7.91
CA LYS A 12 2.63 10.42 8.40
C LYS A 12 2.58 10.63 9.90
N ILE A 13 3.66 10.29 10.58
CA ILE A 13 3.92 10.69 11.95
C ILE A 13 4.82 11.92 11.88
N VAL A 14 4.36 13.04 12.43
CA VAL A 14 5.06 14.32 12.36
C VAL A 14 5.42 14.76 13.78
N SER A 15 6.67 15.17 13.98
CA SER A 15 7.14 15.73 15.25
C SER A 15 6.55 17.13 15.49
N PRO A 16 6.57 17.64 16.74
CA PRO A 16 6.08 18.99 17.04
C PRO A 16 6.77 20.12 16.28
N ASP A 17 8.01 19.92 15.81
CA ASP A 17 8.75 20.86 14.96
C ASP A 17 8.41 20.74 13.46
N GLY A 18 7.43 19.90 13.10
CA GLY A 18 6.91 19.75 11.75
C GLY A 18 7.67 18.77 10.85
N LYS A 19 8.66 18.04 11.37
CA LYS A 19 9.41 17.05 10.58
C LYS A 19 8.67 15.72 10.53
N SER A 20 8.69 15.07 9.37
CA SER A 20 8.19 13.69 9.25
C SER A 20 9.16 12.73 9.95
N ILE A 21 8.66 11.98 10.93
CA ILE A 21 9.39 10.92 11.64
C ILE A 21 9.20 9.59 10.91
N ALA A 22 8.00 9.36 10.38
CA ALA A 22 7.69 8.18 9.59
C ALA A 22 6.59 8.47 8.58
N GLU A 23 6.66 7.83 7.42
CA GLU A 23 5.67 7.90 6.37
C GLU A 23 5.35 6.50 5.87
N ALA A 24 4.09 6.11 5.96
CA ALA A 24 3.56 4.89 5.37
C ALA A 24 2.73 5.25 4.13
N GLN A 25 3.09 4.66 2.99
CA GLN A 25 2.34 4.75 1.75
C GLN A 25 1.80 3.36 1.39
N SER A 26 0.49 3.24 1.23
CA SER A 26 -0.18 2.03 0.74
C SER A 26 -0.82 2.33 -0.61
N ILE A 27 -0.45 1.55 -1.62
CA ILE A 27 -1.02 1.60 -2.96
C ILE A 27 -1.74 0.28 -3.19
N ALA A 28 -3.06 0.34 -3.38
CA ALA A 28 -3.89 -0.81 -3.73
C ALA A 28 -4.45 -0.62 -5.14
N ILE A 29 -4.29 -1.64 -5.97
CA ILE A 29 -4.78 -1.69 -7.34
C ILE A 29 -5.69 -2.90 -7.45
N ALA A 30 -6.97 -2.65 -7.70
CA ALA A 30 -7.96 -3.66 -8.04
C ALA A 30 -8.12 -3.74 -9.56
N SER A 31 -8.14 -4.96 -10.09
CA SER A 31 -8.25 -5.23 -11.52
C SER A 31 -8.93 -6.57 -11.79
N GLY A 32 -9.31 -6.79 -13.05
CA GLY A 32 -10.07 -7.96 -13.48
C GLY A 32 -11.58 -7.76 -13.37
N GLU A 33 -12.33 -8.77 -13.80
CA GLU A 33 -13.79 -8.75 -13.70
C GLU A 33 -14.19 -8.64 -12.22
N GLN A 34 -15.07 -7.68 -11.90
CA GLN A 34 -15.55 -7.40 -10.55
C GLN A 34 -14.41 -7.27 -9.51
N ASP A 35 -13.29 -6.66 -9.89
CA ASP A 35 -12.14 -6.45 -8.98
C ASP A 35 -11.55 -7.76 -8.42
N SER A 36 -11.63 -8.85 -9.20
CA SER A 36 -11.20 -10.19 -8.81
C SER A 36 -9.72 -10.35 -8.46
N THR A 37 -8.87 -9.38 -8.81
CA THR A 37 -7.46 -9.35 -8.42
C THR A 37 -7.15 -8.05 -7.69
N ILE A 38 -6.53 -8.14 -6.52
CA ILE A 38 -6.05 -6.97 -5.78
C ILE A 38 -4.55 -7.11 -5.57
N HIS A 39 -3.80 -6.12 -6.03
CA HIS A 39 -2.39 -5.94 -5.73
C HIS A 39 -2.24 -4.83 -4.72
N GLN A 40 -1.53 -5.07 -3.62
CA GLN A 40 -1.21 -4.04 -2.65
C GLN A 40 0.29 -3.97 -2.42
N THR A 41 0.82 -2.75 -2.39
CA THR A 41 2.18 -2.47 -1.94
C THR A 41 2.11 -1.47 -0.79
N VAL A 42 2.78 -1.79 0.31
CA VAL A 42 2.96 -0.90 1.44
C VAL A 42 4.44 -0.58 1.58
N THR A 43 4.77 0.69 1.62
CA THR A 43 6.13 1.19 1.86
C THR A 43 6.11 2.05 3.10
N VAL A 44 7.02 1.80 4.03
CA VAL A 44 7.21 2.59 5.24
C VAL A 44 8.62 3.15 5.22
N ASN A 45 8.72 4.47 5.28
CA ASN A 45 9.97 5.19 5.45
C ASN A 45 10.03 5.75 6.85
N ILE A 46 11.12 5.49 7.56
CA ILE A 46 11.38 5.97 8.91
C ILE A 46 12.60 6.87 8.85
N SER A 47 12.42 8.10 9.27
CA SER A 47 13.47 9.12 9.38
C SER A 47 13.83 9.28 10.85
N SER A 48 15.06 8.94 11.21
CA SER A 48 15.62 9.27 12.52
C SER A 48 16.45 10.55 12.44
N ASN A 49 16.51 11.26 13.57
CA ASN A 49 17.28 12.50 13.69
C ASN A 49 18.81 12.26 13.66
N THR A 50 19.25 10.99 13.69
CA THR A 50 20.66 10.57 13.82
C THR A 50 21.22 9.98 12.53
N HIS A 51 20.82 10.53 11.37
CA HIS A 51 21.30 10.16 10.02
C HIS A 51 20.94 8.76 9.51
N ALA A 52 20.26 7.92 10.29
CA ALA A 52 19.76 6.64 9.82
C ALA A 52 18.34 6.80 9.27
N CYS A 53 18.17 6.57 7.97
CA CYS A 53 16.87 6.31 7.38
C CYS A 53 16.69 4.80 7.21
N SER A 54 15.50 4.30 7.49
CA SER A 54 15.13 2.91 7.24
C SER A 54 13.90 2.89 6.35
N SER A 55 13.91 2.01 5.35
CA SER A 55 12.77 1.78 4.48
C SER A 55 12.42 0.31 4.49
N SER A 56 11.14 0.00 4.59
CA SER A 56 10.62 -1.36 4.45
C SER A 56 9.49 -1.33 3.45
N SER A 57 9.49 -2.27 2.52
CA SER A 57 8.38 -2.45 1.58
C SER A 57 7.84 -3.87 1.66
N SER A 58 6.56 -4.02 1.40
CA SER A 58 5.89 -5.32 1.36
C SER A 58 4.83 -5.27 0.27
N SER A 59 4.76 -6.34 -0.51
CA SER A 59 3.79 -6.48 -1.59
C SER A 59 3.00 -7.77 -1.43
N SER A 60 1.71 -7.71 -1.69
CA SER A 60 0.81 -8.86 -1.67
C SER A 60 -0.12 -8.83 -2.88
N VAL A 61 -0.57 -10.01 -3.28
CA VAL A 61 -1.61 -10.17 -4.28
C VAL A 61 -2.68 -11.12 -3.77
N SER A 62 -3.95 -10.77 -3.97
CA SER A 62 -5.08 -11.65 -3.73
C SER A 62 -5.87 -11.84 -5.03
N ARG A 63 -6.42 -13.04 -5.19
CA ARG A 63 -7.26 -13.41 -6.34
C ARG A 63 -8.52 -14.10 -5.83
N ALA A 64 -9.68 -13.67 -6.31
CA ALA A 64 -10.94 -14.35 -6.05
C ALA A 64 -10.92 -15.74 -6.71
N LYS A 65 -11.35 -16.77 -5.98
CA LYS A 65 -11.63 -18.08 -6.57
C LYS A 65 -13.08 -18.11 -7.02
N SER A 66 -13.30 -18.49 -8.29
CA SER A 66 -14.64 -18.88 -8.74
C SER A 66 -15.03 -20.17 -8.01
N LYS A 67 -16.17 -20.15 -7.31
CA LYS A 67 -16.77 -21.34 -6.70
C LYS A 67 -17.53 -22.06 -7.81
N ASN A 68 -16.98 -23.17 -8.30
CA ASN A 68 -17.68 -24.03 -9.26
C ASN A 68 -18.72 -24.83 -8.46
N GLU A 69 -19.98 -24.41 -8.46
CA GLU A 69 -21.08 -25.26 -8.01
C GLU A 69 -21.48 -26.14 -9.20
N GLY A 70 -21.23 -27.45 -9.07
CA GLY A 70 -21.57 -28.47 -10.05
C GLY A 70 -22.89 -29.15 -9.74
#